data_AF-A0A411ZH16-F1
#
_entry.id   AF-A0A411ZH16-F1
#
_cell.length_a   1.000
_cell.length_b   1.000
_cell.length_c   1.000
_cell.angle_alpha   90.00
_cell.angle_beta   90.00
_cell.angle_gamma   90.00
#
_symmetry.space_group_name_H-M   'P 1'
#
loop_
_entity.id
_entity.type
_entity.pdbx_description
1 polymer ?
#
loop_
_entity_poly.entity_id
_entity_poly.type
_entity_poly.pdbx_seq_one_letter_code
_entity_poly.pdbx_strand_id
1 'polypeptide(L)'
;MNKIYKVIWSKVKNQYVVVSELAHSNGKQSRTSRNSIRSRIAALVVCGAIAAFSAFGALPTSSAYAAGAEATAGQYIAIGGANSSDGYYDRNTRTYYKYYTGSDNKPHKYIFTQTKQGNFWVREGYTIDIVNNPRFGGDDAGNPDKEIIINTYKGEGADSNGLVQSYQNVQESMNINTLNGDKLFSTGTAMYGGAVNTSSTQVTTGEEYIINEGKTAVKSNNIGQYFHAATYNEKTGLYSYKGKVVSNENLYVISGQVGVFTTTANGNEVYTGDVYGRNNEILMTGVKENGDYVSYWGAEVVDPNATIGSMTVSTLQGKFDEVDSSIEKIHKDDIKQIQVASATNGGTIGLQTNGEFNEDGTAKGGANVPGTITITSEGGTGGDDVRIKFANEKGSFTVDAGSKVVANNGAGGTDLESISVNGQTFNVVGGAIAGQIDSEGNVKIQQGNKAPVTIGKVSDWNVKSGQINGSTLTLTTENAYDGNPKTGTVTIEGVASTNYVDGKDALNVK
;
A
#
# COMPACT_ATOMS: atom_id res chain seq x y z
N MET A 1 12.15 4.83 29.23
CA MET A 1 12.74 5.44 28.01
C MET A 1 12.42 6.92 28.06
N ASN A 2 13.38 7.78 28.42
CA ASN A 2 13.11 9.23 28.52
C ASN A 2 13.07 9.82 27.10
N LYS A 3 11.88 10.19 26.62
CA LYS A 3 11.71 10.92 25.36
C LYS A 3 11.95 12.41 25.65
N ILE A 4 13.05 12.96 25.15
CA ILE A 4 13.29 14.41 25.17
C ILE A 4 12.68 14.98 23.89
N TYR A 5 11.71 15.89 24.03
CA TYR A 5 11.11 16.61 22.92
C TYR A 5 11.71 18.01 22.83
N LYS A 6 12.11 18.43 21.63
CA LYS A 6 12.58 19.79 21.36
C LYS A 6 11.60 20.47 20.41
N VAL A 7 11.29 21.73 20.68
CA VAL A 7 10.45 22.58 19.83
C VAL A 7 11.34 23.50 19.02
N ILE A 8 11.22 23.46 17.70
CA ILE A 8 12.07 24.24 16.78
C ILE A 8 11.18 25.06 15.85
N TRP A 9 11.51 26.33 15.63
CA TRP A 9 10.83 27.17 14.64
C TRP A 9 11.25 26.80 13.22
N SER A 10 10.30 26.37 12.39
CA SER A 10 10.54 26.09 10.96
C SER A 10 10.37 27.36 10.13
N LYS A 11 11.48 27.89 9.60
CA LYS A 11 11.48 29.04 8.68
C LYS A 11 10.79 28.76 7.34
N VAL A 12 10.70 27.50 6.93
CA VAL A 12 10.07 27.12 5.65
C VAL A 12 8.54 27.07 5.78
N LYS A 13 8.02 26.70 6.96
CA LYS A 13 6.58 26.54 7.19
C LYS A 13 5.99 27.63 8.10
N ASN A 14 6.79 28.59 8.58
CA ASN A 14 6.40 29.63 9.54
C ASN A 14 5.60 29.10 10.76
N GLN A 15 6.04 27.97 11.30
CA GLN A 15 5.39 27.33 12.45
C GLN A 15 6.40 26.59 13.33
N TYR A 16 6.05 26.39 14.60
CA TYR A 16 6.82 25.57 15.52
C TYR A 16 6.58 24.07 15.25
N VAL A 17 7.66 23.31 15.12
CA VAL A 17 7.63 21.87 14.90
C VAL A 17 8.25 21.20 16.12
N VAL A 18 7.55 20.21 16.68
CA VAL A 18 8.06 19.37 17.76
C VAL A 18 8.75 18.18 17.13
N VAL A 19 10.02 17.96 17.50
CA VAL A 19 10.81 16.83 17.03
C VAL A 19 11.23 15.98 18.21
N SER A 20 11.05 14.66 18.09
CA SER A 20 11.59 13.69 19.04
C SER A 20 12.96 13.21 18.55
N GLU A 21 14.01 13.43 19.34
CA GLU A 21 15.27 12.73 19.14
C GLU A 21 15.15 11.31 19.70
N LEU A 22 14.99 10.31 18.82
CA LEU A 22 15.24 8.91 19.16
C LEU A 22 16.76 8.70 19.18
N ALA A 23 17.39 8.92 20.34
CA ALA A 23 18.78 8.51 20.53
C ALA A 23 18.88 6.98 20.37
N HIS A 24 19.50 6.52 19.28
CA HIS A 24 19.88 5.12 19.13
C HIS A 24 20.90 4.78 20.23
N SER A 25 20.45 4.18 21.34
CA SER A 25 21.37 3.57 22.29
C SER A 25 21.79 2.20 21.74
N ASN A 26 22.94 2.15 21.09
CA ASN A 26 23.69 0.90 20.94
C ASN A 26 24.13 0.46 22.34
N GLY A 27 23.33 -0.38 22.99
CA GLY A 27 23.54 -0.81 24.37
C GLY A 27 22.96 -2.19 24.62
N LYS A 28 23.78 -3.21 24.37
CA LYS A 28 23.73 -4.59 24.87
C LYS A 28 22.42 -5.38 24.70
N GLN A 29 22.51 -6.40 23.86
CA GLN A 29 21.57 -7.52 23.83
C GLN A 29 21.37 -8.14 25.22
N SER A 30 20.13 -8.22 25.67
CA SER A 30 19.71 -9.21 26.66
C SER A 30 18.61 -10.08 26.04
N ARG A 31 18.98 -11.34 25.77
CA ARG A 31 18.05 -12.42 25.46
C ARG A 31 17.14 -12.63 26.66
N THR A 32 15.82 -12.49 26.50
CA THR A 32 14.83 -13.18 27.33
C THR A 32 13.59 -13.50 26.50
N SER A 33 13.36 -14.81 26.38
CA SER A 33 12.24 -15.59 25.84
C SER A 33 11.20 -14.93 24.91
N ARG A 34 11.17 -15.49 23.69
CA ARG A 34 9.97 -15.81 22.91
C ARG A 34 8.76 -16.04 23.83
N ASN A 35 7.72 -15.22 23.67
CA ASN A 35 6.31 -15.61 23.74
C ASN A 35 5.44 -14.43 23.25
N SER A 36 4.82 -14.62 22.09
CA SER A 36 3.47 -14.12 21.74
C SER A 36 3.18 -12.63 21.97
N ILE A 37 3.36 -11.83 20.91
CA ILE A 37 2.76 -10.47 20.80
C ILE A 37 1.23 -10.56 20.52
N ARG A 38 0.71 -11.74 20.16
CA ARG A 38 -0.74 -12.00 20.01
C ARG A 38 -1.56 -11.99 21.31
N SER A 39 -0.93 -11.82 22.46
CA SER A 39 -1.60 -11.67 23.76
C SER A 39 -1.59 -10.24 24.30
N ARG A 40 -1.22 -9.23 23.50
CA ARG A 40 -1.17 -7.81 23.96
C ARG A 40 -1.98 -6.80 23.13
N ILE A 41 -2.63 -7.23 22.04
CA ILE A 41 -3.71 -6.44 21.40
C ILE A 41 -5.09 -6.90 21.90
N ALA A 42 -5.15 -8.00 22.67
CA ALA A 42 -6.26 -8.26 23.57
C ALA A 42 -5.98 -7.56 24.90
N ALA A 43 -6.81 -6.56 25.24
CA ALA A 43 -6.86 -5.89 26.54
C ALA A 43 -5.69 -4.95 26.91
N LEU A 44 -5.52 -3.86 26.15
CA LEU A 44 -5.12 -2.58 26.75
C LEU A 44 -6.35 -1.65 26.85
N VAL A 45 -7.44 -2.16 27.44
CA VAL A 45 -8.50 -1.29 27.98
C VAL A 45 -7.90 -0.63 29.21
N VAL A 46 -7.30 0.53 29.01
CA VAL A 46 -6.71 1.33 30.09
C VAL A 46 -7.85 1.75 31.02
N CYS A 47 -7.76 1.25 32.25
CA CYS A 47 -8.66 1.50 33.37
C CYS A 47 -8.96 3.00 33.53
N GLY A 48 -10.12 3.44 33.05
CA GLY A 48 -10.74 4.70 33.43
C GLY A 48 -11.59 4.48 34.67
N ALA A 49 -10.99 4.72 35.85
CA ALA A 49 -11.66 4.66 37.14
C ALA A 49 -12.88 5.60 37.19
N ILE A 50 -13.94 5.16 37.87
CA ILE A 50 -15.11 5.93 38.33
C ILE A 50 -14.70 7.11 39.28
N ALA A 51 -13.41 7.36 39.50
CA ALA A 51 -12.92 8.38 40.43
C ALA A 51 -12.95 9.83 39.91
N ALA A 52 -13.47 10.10 38.70
CA ALA A 52 -13.54 11.46 38.15
C ALA A 52 -14.84 12.22 38.49
N PHE A 53 -15.78 11.65 39.26
CA PHE A 53 -16.97 12.35 39.76
C PHE A 53 -16.72 13.03 41.12
N SER A 54 -15.68 13.86 41.21
CA SER A 54 -15.41 14.66 42.42
C SER A 54 -15.20 16.14 42.09
N ALA A 55 -16.09 16.70 41.28
CA ALA A 55 -16.30 18.14 41.25
C ALA A 55 -17.80 18.42 41.44
N PHE A 56 -18.10 18.91 42.65
CA PHE A 56 -19.39 19.42 43.17
C PHE A 56 -20.41 18.40 43.69
N GLY A 57 -20.45 18.29 45.03
CA GLY A 57 -21.58 17.75 45.80
C GLY A 57 -21.37 16.34 46.36
N ALA A 58 -21.45 16.21 47.69
CA ALA A 58 -21.27 14.95 48.40
C ALA A 58 -22.27 13.86 47.93
N LEU A 59 -21.75 12.71 47.48
CA LEU A 59 -22.55 11.51 47.21
C LEU A 59 -22.88 10.81 48.54
N PRO A 60 -24.15 10.46 48.81
CA PRO A 60 -24.47 9.53 49.88
C PRO A 60 -23.99 8.12 49.50
N THR A 61 -23.23 7.51 50.40
CA THR A 61 -22.83 6.11 50.39
C THR A 61 -24.06 5.22 50.55
N SER A 62 -24.62 4.73 49.45
CA SER A 62 -25.48 3.55 49.38
C SER A 62 -25.34 2.94 47.99
N SER A 63 -24.35 2.04 47.84
CA SER A 63 -24.10 1.32 46.59
C SER A 63 -25.20 0.31 46.31
N ALA A 64 -26.21 0.74 45.55
CA ALA A 64 -27.12 -0.11 44.81
C ALA A 64 -27.18 0.44 43.38
N TYR A 65 -26.17 0.12 42.56
CA TYR A 65 -26.12 0.50 41.15
C TYR A 65 -25.91 -0.72 40.27
N ALA A 66 -26.91 -0.97 39.42
CA ALA A 66 -26.77 -1.29 37.99
C ALA A 66 -28.16 -1.51 37.36
N ALA A 67 -29.15 -0.66 37.67
CA ALA A 67 -30.38 -0.59 36.88
C ALA A 67 -30.17 0.51 35.85
N GLY A 68 -30.28 0.20 34.56
CA GLY A 68 -30.28 1.23 33.55
C GLY A 68 -31.51 2.12 33.73
N ALA A 69 -31.36 3.43 33.55
CA ALA A 69 -32.48 4.35 33.66
C ALA A 69 -33.03 4.70 32.27
N GLU A 70 -34.34 4.91 32.18
CA GLU A 70 -34.95 5.39 30.94
C GLU A 70 -34.79 6.91 30.82
N ALA A 71 -34.71 7.38 29.57
CA ALA A 71 -34.68 8.80 29.24
C ALA A 71 -36.11 9.37 29.16
N THR A 72 -36.34 10.52 29.81
CA THR A 72 -37.63 11.22 29.81
C THR A 72 -37.58 12.48 28.95
N ALA A 73 -38.75 12.97 28.53
CA ALA A 73 -38.88 14.13 27.66
C ALA A 73 -38.10 15.37 28.12
N GLY A 74 -38.09 15.68 29.42
CA GLY A 74 -37.39 16.87 29.92
C GLY A 74 -35.86 16.79 29.86
N GLN A 75 -35.31 15.63 29.51
CA GLN A 75 -33.88 15.41 29.33
C GLN A 75 -33.41 15.64 27.89
N TYR A 76 -34.32 15.87 26.93
CA TYR A 76 -34.01 16.11 25.53
C TYR A 76 -33.90 17.61 25.24
N ILE A 77 -33.03 18.01 24.32
CA ILE A 77 -32.97 19.35 23.75
C ILE A 77 -34.13 19.57 22.77
N ALA A 78 -34.43 18.57 21.94
CA ALA A 78 -35.47 18.66 20.92
C ALA A 78 -36.32 17.38 20.84
N ILE A 79 -37.63 17.54 20.73
CA ILE A 79 -38.58 16.43 20.65
C ILE A 79 -39.50 16.68 19.45
N GLY A 80 -39.47 15.76 18.49
CA GLY A 80 -40.30 15.81 17.29
C GLY A 80 -41.76 15.46 17.53
N GLY A 81 -42.59 15.63 16.49
CA GLY A 81 -44.03 15.36 16.58
C GLY A 81 -44.78 16.35 17.46
N ALA A 82 -44.24 17.56 17.67
CA ALA A 82 -44.88 18.56 18.51
C ALA A 82 -46.20 19.05 17.91
N ASN A 83 -47.19 19.25 18.77
CA ASN A 83 -48.46 19.87 18.41
C ASN A 83 -48.66 21.13 19.24
N SER A 84 -48.84 22.28 18.57
CA SER A 84 -49.07 23.58 19.24
C SER A 84 -50.22 23.55 20.26
N SER A 85 -51.24 22.73 20.03
CA SER A 85 -52.38 22.57 20.95
C SER A 85 -52.04 21.90 22.29
N ASP A 86 -50.89 21.21 22.37
CA ASP A 86 -50.41 20.57 23.61
C ASP A 86 -49.67 21.55 24.53
N GLY A 87 -49.49 22.80 24.12
CA GLY A 87 -48.75 23.83 24.83
C GLY A 87 -49.60 25.03 25.24
N TYR A 88 -48.96 25.93 25.96
CA TYR A 88 -49.50 27.22 26.37
C TYR A 88 -49.08 28.29 25.37
N TYR A 89 -49.99 29.19 25.00
CA TYR A 89 -49.68 30.30 24.12
C TYR A 89 -49.14 31.49 24.90
N ASP A 90 -47.91 31.92 24.59
CA ASP A 90 -47.31 33.15 25.12
C ASP A 90 -47.61 34.32 24.18
N ARG A 91 -48.34 35.32 24.68
CA ARG A 91 -48.70 36.51 23.89
C ARG A 91 -47.52 37.44 23.63
N ASN A 92 -46.52 37.45 24.51
CA ASN A 92 -45.37 38.35 24.41
C ASN A 92 -44.43 37.90 23.30
N THR A 93 -44.13 36.60 23.26
CA THR A 93 -43.24 35.99 22.26
C THR A 93 -44.00 35.47 21.04
N ARG A 94 -45.35 35.47 21.07
CA ARG A 94 -46.25 35.01 20.01
C ARG A 94 -45.96 33.56 19.58
N THR A 95 -45.58 32.73 20.54
CA THR A 95 -45.25 31.31 20.33
C THR A 95 -45.93 30.42 21.36
N TYR A 96 -45.99 29.13 21.07
CA TYR A 96 -46.44 28.12 22.02
C TYR A 96 -45.26 27.58 22.82
N TYR A 97 -45.47 27.27 24.09
CA TYR A 97 -44.45 26.67 24.94
C TYR A 97 -45.04 25.57 25.83
N LYS A 98 -44.17 24.69 26.32
CA LYS A 98 -44.53 23.61 27.23
C LYS A 98 -43.43 23.41 28.26
N TYR A 99 -43.78 22.87 29.42
CA TYR A 99 -42.80 22.47 30.43
C TYR A 99 -42.64 20.96 30.44
N TYR A 100 -41.39 20.51 30.49
CA TYR A 100 -41.04 19.13 30.78
C TYR A 100 -40.08 19.09 31.97
N THR A 101 -40.21 18.08 32.82
CA THR A 101 -39.35 17.91 33.99
C THR A 101 -38.06 17.19 33.61
N GLY A 102 -36.91 17.83 33.84
CA GLY A 102 -35.58 17.25 33.59
C GLY A 102 -35.16 16.24 34.67
N SER A 103 -33.96 15.67 34.54
CA SER A 103 -33.42 14.77 35.59
C SER A 103 -33.01 15.46 36.87
N ASP A 104 -32.85 16.79 36.84
CA ASP A 104 -32.66 17.62 38.03
C ASP A 104 -33.97 17.84 38.81
N ASN A 105 -35.06 17.18 38.37
CA ASN A 105 -36.41 17.25 38.93
C ASN A 105 -37.01 18.67 38.88
N LYS A 106 -36.57 19.51 37.94
CA LYS A 106 -37.10 20.86 37.72
C LYS A 106 -37.83 20.97 36.37
N PRO A 107 -38.86 21.83 36.27
CA PRO A 107 -39.51 22.11 35.01
C PRO A 107 -38.64 23.01 34.13
N HIS A 108 -38.42 22.60 32.88
CA HIS A 108 -37.73 23.39 31.86
C HIS A 108 -38.67 23.76 30.74
N LYS A 109 -38.51 24.97 30.21
CA LYS A 109 -39.37 25.51 29.15
C LYS A 109 -38.91 25.06 27.78
N TYR A 110 -39.86 24.64 26.95
CA TYR A 110 -39.67 24.23 25.57
C TYR A 110 -40.54 25.09 24.68
N ILE A 111 -39.96 25.59 23.60
CA ILE A 111 -40.60 26.47 22.62
C ILE A 111 -41.02 25.65 21.40
N PHE A 112 -42.25 25.86 20.95
CA PHE A 112 -42.75 25.28 19.72
C PHE A 112 -41.98 25.85 18.54
N THR A 113 -41.30 24.99 17.80
CA THR A 113 -40.45 25.34 16.67
C THR A 113 -40.94 24.60 15.44
N GLN A 114 -41.35 25.36 14.41
CA GLN A 114 -41.79 24.81 13.13
C GLN A 114 -40.62 24.77 12.18
N THR A 115 -40.39 23.61 11.54
CA THR A 115 -39.43 23.45 10.46
C THR A 115 -40.14 22.97 9.21
N LYS A 116 -39.45 22.91 8.07
CA LYS A 116 -40.04 22.38 6.83
C LYS A 116 -40.33 20.88 6.90
N GLN A 117 -39.68 20.18 7.83
CA GLN A 117 -39.68 18.73 7.95
C GLN A 117 -40.50 18.22 9.15
N GLY A 118 -40.99 19.12 10.00
CA GLY A 118 -41.84 18.78 11.13
C GLY A 118 -41.88 19.86 12.20
N ASN A 119 -42.70 19.62 13.22
CA ASN A 119 -42.79 20.50 14.39
C ASN A 119 -42.06 19.86 15.57
N PHE A 120 -41.38 20.70 16.35
CA PHE A 120 -40.56 20.28 17.48
C PHE A 120 -40.84 21.10 18.74
N TRP A 121 -40.70 20.47 19.90
CA TRP A 121 -40.53 21.16 21.17
C TRP A 121 -39.02 21.30 21.42
N VAL A 122 -38.51 22.53 21.41
CA VAL A 122 -37.08 22.83 21.54
C VAL A 122 -36.82 23.56 22.85
N ARG A 123 -35.86 23.08 23.64
CA ARG A 123 -35.54 23.65 24.94
C ARG A 123 -35.09 25.11 24.83
N GLU A 124 -35.60 25.95 25.73
CA GLU A 124 -35.30 27.39 25.72
C GLU A 124 -33.78 27.66 25.79
N GLY A 125 -33.31 28.54 24.91
CA GLY A 125 -31.88 28.82 24.72
C GLY A 125 -31.18 27.94 23.69
N TYR A 126 -31.82 26.88 23.19
CA TYR A 126 -31.32 26.10 22.05
C TYR A 126 -32.06 26.44 20.77
N THR A 127 -31.40 26.22 19.64
CA THR A 127 -32.02 26.22 18.31
C THR A 127 -31.69 24.92 17.59
N ILE A 128 -32.47 24.60 16.56
CA ILE A 128 -32.26 23.40 15.75
C ILE A 128 -32.15 23.76 14.26
N ASP A 129 -31.32 23.01 13.55
CA ASP A 129 -31.33 22.91 12.09
C ASP A 129 -31.66 21.47 11.70
N ILE A 130 -32.41 21.32 10.61
CA ILE A 130 -32.86 20.01 10.13
C ILE A 130 -32.30 19.77 8.74
N VAL A 131 -31.38 18.81 8.65
CA VAL A 131 -30.75 18.42 7.40
C VAL A 131 -31.41 17.14 6.87
N ASN A 132 -31.71 17.10 5.58
CA ASN A 132 -32.12 15.85 4.94
C ASN A 132 -30.87 15.06 4.53
N ASN A 133 -30.55 14.02 5.29
CA ASN A 133 -29.41 13.15 5.06
C ASN A 133 -29.63 11.79 5.75
N PRO A 134 -30.02 10.73 5.01
CA PRO A 134 -30.16 9.40 5.58
C PRO A 134 -28.79 8.83 6.01
N ARG A 135 -28.66 8.43 7.28
CA ARG A 135 -27.44 7.83 7.86
C ARG A 135 -27.25 6.37 7.46
N PHE A 136 -28.32 5.72 7.04
CA PHE A 136 -28.32 4.34 6.54
C PHE A 136 -29.24 4.21 5.33
N GLY A 137 -28.99 3.19 4.52
CA GLY A 137 -29.78 2.86 3.34
C GLY A 137 -29.18 1.65 2.62
N GLY A 138 -30.01 0.91 1.89
CA GLY A 138 -29.62 -0.30 1.18
C GLY A 138 -30.40 -1.54 1.61
N ASP A 139 -29.99 -2.69 1.08
CA ASP A 139 -30.67 -3.97 1.28
C ASP A 139 -30.46 -4.53 2.71
N ASP A 140 -31.41 -5.34 3.17
CA ASP A 140 -31.65 -5.84 4.55
C ASP A 140 -32.15 -4.84 5.60
N ALA A 141 -31.53 -3.66 5.77
CA ALA A 141 -32.02 -2.65 6.72
C ALA A 141 -33.13 -1.74 6.16
N GLY A 142 -33.13 -1.55 4.84
CA GLY A 142 -34.02 -0.58 4.16
C GLY A 142 -33.66 0.87 4.47
N ASN A 143 -34.48 1.79 3.97
CA ASN A 143 -34.31 3.23 4.20
C ASN A 143 -34.95 3.64 5.55
N PRO A 144 -34.48 4.72 6.20
CA PRO A 144 -35.11 5.24 7.41
C PRO A 144 -36.55 5.71 7.15
N ASP A 145 -37.38 5.64 8.18
CA ASP A 145 -38.76 6.16 8.10
C ASP A 145 -38.81 7.70 8.01
N LYS A 146 -37.74 8.34 8.49
CA LYS A 146 -37.49 9.77 8.33
C LYS A 146 -36.04 9.98 7.93
N GLU A 147 -35.77 10.64 6.81
CA GLU A 147 -34.40 10.87 6.32
C GLU A 147 -33.70 12.09 6.97
N ILE A 148 -34.25 12.61 8.07
CA ILE A 148 -33.80 13.86 8.67
C ILE A 148 -32.78 13.64 9.80
N ILE A 149 -31.85 14.57 9.91
CA ILE A 149 -30.92 14.70 11.03
C ILE A 149 -31.22 16.03 11.73
N ILE A 150 -31.35 15.99 13.05
CA ILE A 150 -31.41 17.18 13.90
C ILE A 150 -29.98 17.57 14.24
N ASN A 151 -29.62 18.82 14.00
CA ASN A 151 -28.46 19.47 14.57
C ASN A 151 -28.94 20.50 15.59
N THR A 152 -28.38 20.49 16.79
CA THR A 152 -28.76 21.41 17.85
C THR A 152 -27.65 22.44 18.06
N TYR A 153 -28.02 23.69 18.32
CA TYR A 153 -27.07 24.77 18.55
C TYR A 153 -27.37 25.40 19.91
N LYS A 154 -26.34 25.48 20.74
CA LYS A 154 -26.44 26.07 22.07
C LYS A 154 -26.26 27.58 21.99
N GLY A 155 -27.29 28.33 22.39
CA GLY A 155 -27.23 29.79 22.52
C GLY A 155 -26.56 30.24 23.82
N GLU A 156 -26.21 31.52 23.89
CA GLU A 156 -25.72 32.14 25.11
C GLU A 156 -26.80 32.08 26.21
N GLY A 157 -26.43 31.61 27.41
CA GLY A 157 -27.36 31.47 28.54
C GLY A 157 -28.33 30.28 28.44
N ALA A 158 -28.12 29.35 27.50
CA ALA A 158 -28.96 28.16 27.39
C ALA A 158 -28.93 27.29 28.65
N ASP A 159 -30.11 26.82 29.07
CA ASP A 159 -30.27 25.97 30.24
C ASP A 159 -29.96 24.50 29.90
N SER A 160 -28.75 24.06 30.24
CA SER A 160 -28.29 22.68 30.03
C SER A 160 -28.61 21.73 31.20
N ASN A 161 -29.21 22.20 32.30
CA ASN A 161 -29.38 21.38 33.50
C ASN A 161 -30.33 20.21 33.27
N GLY A 162 -30.00 19.02 33.76
CA GLY A 162 -30.88 17.85 33.62
C GLY A 162 -31.06 17.34 32.18
N LEU A 163 -30.27 17.81 31.20
CA LEU A 163 -30.18 17.22 29.87
C LEU A 163 -29.36 15.94 29.88
N VAL A 164 -29.75 14.96 29.05
CA VAL A 164 -28.84 13.87 28.69
C VAL A 164 -27.94 14.32 27.57
N GLN A 165 -26.64 14.14 27.78
CA GLN A 165 -25.59 14.43 26.82
C GLN A 165 -24.40 13.53 27.03
N SER A 166 -23.66 13.25 25.97
CA SER A 166 -22.40 12.54 26.02
C SER A 166 -21.44 13.03 24.95
N TYR A 167 -20.16 13.00 25.29
CA TYR A 167 -19.09 13.28 24.34
C TYR A 167 -18.74 11.99 23.64
N GLN A 168 -18.80 11.99 22.32
CA GLN A 168 -18.55 10.80 21.51
C GLN A 168 -17.57 11.12 20.39
N ASN A 169 -16.89 10.06 19.96
CA ASN A 169 -16.09 10.13 18.76
C ASN A 169 -16.91 9.62 17.60
N VAL A 170 -16.87 10.38 16.52
CA VAL A 170 -17.56 10.02 15.28
C VAL A 170 -16.50 9.69 14.27
N GLN A 171 -16.68 8.58 13.57
CA GLN A 171 -15.84 8.22 12.44
C GLN A 171 -16.58 8.54 11.16
N GLU A 172 -15.92 9.27 10.27
CA GLU A 172 -16.45 9.56 8.94
C GLU A 172 -15.50 9.00 7.89
N SER A 173 -16.05 8.28 6.92
CA SER A 173 -15.24 7.78 5.81
C SER A 173 -14.63 8.95 5.04
N MET A 174 -13.32 8.90 4.82
CA MET A 174 -12.64 9.89 3.98
C MET A 174 -12.90 9.68 2.49
N ASN A 175 -13.59 8.59 2.10
CA ASN A 175 -13.69 8.12 0.72
C ASN A 175 -12.32 7.93 0.05
N ILE A 176 -11.29 7.62 0.86
CA ILE A 176 -9.95 7.27 0.40
C ILE A 176 -9.74 5.78 0.68
N ASN A 177 -9.36 5.07 -0.37
CA ASN A 177 -9.02 3.66 -0.31
C ASN A 177 -7.51 3.51 -0.57
N THR A 178 -6.86 2.68 0.23
CA THR A 178 -5.49 2.24 -0.02
C THR A 178 -5.45 1.33 -1.24
N LEU A 179 -4.29 1.18 -1.88
CA LEU A 179 -4.06 0.26 -2.98
C LEU A 179 -4.33 -1.20 -2.56
N ASN A 180 -4.08 -1.53 -1.30
CA ASN A 180 -4.42 -2.84 -0.72
C ASN A 180 -5.91 -2.99 -0.37
N GLY A 181 -6.76 -1.98 -0.61
CA GLY A 181 -8.22 -2.06 -0.46
C GLY A 181 -8.77 -1.65 0.90
N ASP A 182 -7.92 -1.18 1.81
CA ASP A 182 -8.34 -0.67 3.13
C ASP A 182 -8.97 0.72 3.00
N LYS A 183 -9.98 1.00 3.82
CA LYS A 183 -10.64 2.32 3.89
C LYS A 183 -10.04 3.18 5.00
N LEU A 184 -9.86 4.46 4.72
CA LEU A 184 -9.42 5.45 5.70
C LEU A 184 -10.61 6.24 6.26
N PHE A 185 -10.50 6.58 7.54
CA PHE A 185 -11.51 7.32 8.28
C PHE A 185 -10.90 8.57 8.91
N SER A 186 -11.69 9.62 8.99
CA SER A 186 -11.41 10.77 9.82
C SER A 186 -12.14 10.60 11.16
N THR A 187 -11.62 11.18 12.22
CA THR A 187 -12.22 11.07 13.56
C THR A 187 -12.51 12.45 14.15
N GLY A 188 -13.80 12.73 14.39
CA GLY A 188 -14.32 13.92 15.05
C GLY A 188 -14.64 13.66 16.51
N THR A 189 -14.54 14.68 17.38
CA THR A 189 -15.16 14.62 18.72
C THR A 189 -16.30 15.61 18.68
N ALA A 190 -17.48 15.13 19.01
CA ALA A 190 -18.65 15.98 19.13
C ALA A 190 -19.37 15.71 20.44
N MET A 191 -20.09 16.71 20.91
CA MET A 191 -21.07 16.54 21.96
C MET A 191 -22.38 16.12 21.32
N TYR A 192 -23.00 15.09 21.87
CA TYR A 192 -24.34 14.68 21.50
C TYR A 192 -25.27 14.93 22.67
N GLY A 193 -26.42 15.53 22.39
CA GLY A 193 -27.48 15.79 23.34
C GLY A 193 -28.75 15.10 22.90
N GLY A 194 -29.68 14.87 23.84
CA GLY A 194 -30.94 14.22 23.52
C GLY A 194 -31.72 14.98 22.44
N ALA A 195 -31.93 14.38 21.28
CA ALA A 195 -32.87 14.89 20.29
C ALA A 195 -33.52 13.73 19.54
N VAL A 196 -34.85 13.77 19.40
CA VAL A 196 -35.61 12.68 18.79
C VAL A 196 -36.53 13.22 17.71
N ASN A 197 -36.65 12.48 16.60
CA ASN A 197 -37.46 12.85 15.45
C ASN A 197 -38.96 12.54 15.67
N THR A 198 -39.31 11.81 16.73
CA THR A 198 -40.68 11.44 17.09
C THR A 198 -41.10 12.04 18.44
N SER A 199 -42.35 11.82 18.83
CA SER A 199 -42.86 12.22 20.15
C SER A 199 -42.46 11.28 21.28
N SER A 200 -41.83 10.13 20.97
CA SER A 200 -41.39 9.14 21.95
C SER A 200 -39.91 9.32 22.26
N THR A 201 -39.55 9.41 23.54
CA THR A 201 -38.16 9.62 23.98
C THR A 201 -37.53 8.39 24.63
N GLN A 202 -38.32 7.34 24.85
CA GLN A 202 -37.88 6.13 25.53
C GLN A 202 -37.14 5.20 24.56
N VAL A 203 -36.04 4.61 25.04
CA VAL A 203 -35.30 3.57 24.33
C VAL A 203 -35.75 2.22 24.87
N THR A 204 -36.53 1.49 24.07
CA THR A 204 -37.19 0.26 24.51
C THR A 204 -36.91 -0.91 23.56
N THR A 205 -37.16 -2.12 24.03
CA THR A 205 -37.11 -3.34 23.21
C THR A 205 -38.17 -3.36 22.08
N GLY A 206 -39.14 -2.45 22.09
CA GLY A 206 -40.16 -2.32 21.05
C GLY A 206 -39.69 -1.58 19.79
N GLU A 207 -38.57 -0.85 19.89
CA GLU A 207 -37.99 -0.09 18.79
C GLU A 207 -37.19 -0.98 17.81
N GLU A 208 -36.93 -0.47 16.62
CA GLU A 208 -36.02 -1.09 15.64
C GLU A 208 -34.68 -0.35 15.64
N TYR A 209 -33.60 -1.12 15.75
CA TYR A 209 -32.22 -0.65 15.82
C TYR A 209 -31.46 -1.10 14.57
N ILE A 210 -30.67 -0.21 13.97
CA ILE A 210 -29.88 -0.50 12.78
C ILE A 210 -28.41 -0.53 13.17
N ILE A 211 -27.75 -1.66 12.89
CA ILE A 211 -26.34 -1.91 13.22
C ILE A 211 -25.57 -2.35 11.97
N ASN A 212 -24.29 -2.70 12.14
CA ASN A 212 -23.39 -3.17 11.08
C ASN A 212 -23.29 -2.19 9.91
N GLU A 213 -22.95 -0.93 10.21
CA GLU A 213 -22.83 0.16 9.22
C GLU A 213 -24.12 0.37 8.41
N GLY A 214 -25.28 0.29 9.07
CA GLY A 214 -26.56 0.54 8.42
C GLY A 214 -27.11 -0.66 7.62
N LYS A 215 -26.55 -1.86 7.76
CA LYS A 215 -26.91 -3.04 6.94
C LYS A 215 -27.83 -4.02 7.66
N THR A 216 -27.91 -4.00 8.98
CA THR A 216 -28.68 -4.99 9.75
C THR A 216 -29.76 -4.32 10.59
N ALA A 217 -31.03 -4.63 10.32
CA ALA A 217 -32.15 -4.23 11.16
C ALA A 217 -32.41 -5.25 12.28
N VAL A 218 -32.20 -4.82 13.52
CA VAL A 218 -32.56 -5.52 14.76
C VAL A 218 -33.95 -5.06 15.18
N LYS A 219 -34.92 -5.94 14.94
CA LYS A 219 -36.34 -5.70 15.19
C LYS A 219 -36.73 -6.15 16.59
N SER A 220 -37.84 -5.65 17.10
CA SER A 220 -38.33 -5.99 18.44
C SER A 220 -38.47 -7.51 18.70
N ASN A 221 -38.85 -8.29 17.68
CA ASN A 221 -38.99 -9.74 17.79
C ASN A 221 -37.65 -10.52 17.80
N ASN A 222 -36.53 -9.89 17.40
CA ASN A 222 -35.21 -10.52 17.39
C ASN A 222 -34.16 -9.78 18.24
N ILE A 223 -34.54 -8.71 18.94
CA ILE A 223 -33.62 -7.91 19.75
C ILE A 223 -32.84 -8.73 20.79
N GLY A 224 -33.47 -9.73 21.41
CA GLY A 224 -32.79 -10.61 22.38
C GLY A 224 -31.68 -11.49 21.78
N GLN A 225 -31.62 -11.60 20.45
CA GLN A 225 -30.54 -12.28 19.73
C GLN A 225 -29.34 -11.35 19.49
N TYR A 226 -29.53 -10.04 19.48
CA TYR A 226 -28.46 -9.08 19.14
C TYR A 226 -28.04 -8.23 20.35
N PHE A 227 -28.97 -7.94 21.26
CA PHE A 227 -28.72 -7.19 22.47
C PHE A 227 -28.63 -8.12 23.67
N HIS A 228 -27.50 -8.08 24.38
CA HIS A 228 -27.25 -8.96 25.51
C HIS A 228 -26.80 -8.19 26.74
N ALA A 229 -27.18 -8.69 27.92
CA ALA A 229 -26.74 -8.13 29.19
C ALA A 229 -25.21 -8.07 29.27
N ALA A 230 -24.69 -6.94 29.74
CA ALA A 230 -23.29 -6.82 30.11
C ALA A 230 -23.13 -7.13 31.60
N THR A 231 -22.07 -7.85 31.96
CA THR A 231 -21.77 -8.22 33.34
C THR A 231 -20.95 -7.11 34.00
N TYR A 232 -21.52 -6.48 35.03
CA TYR A 232 -20.83 -5.49 35.84
C TYR A 232 -19.88 -6.16 36.86
N ASN A 233 -18.67 -5.62 37.00
CA ASN A 233 -17.71 -6.05 38.00
C ASN A 233 -17.47 -4.94 39.03
N GLU A 234 -18.09 -5.10 40.20
CA GLU A 234 -18.04 -4.13 41.32
C GLU A 234 -16.62 -3.76 41.78
N LYS A 235 -15.64 -4.66 41.66
CA LYS A 235 -14.26 -4.39 42.10
C LYS A 235 -13.53 -3.45 41.15
N THR A 236 -13.88 -3.50 39.87
CA THR A 236 -13.20 -2.73 38.81
C THR A 236 -14.03 -1.54 38.33
N GLY A 237 -15.35 -1.55 38.56
CA GLY A 237 -16.28 -0.58 38.00
C GLY A 237 -16.52 -0.77 36.50
N LEU A 238 -16.13 -1.91 35.92
CA LEU A 238 -16.17 -2.16 34.48
C LEU A 238 -17.25 -3.15 34.10
N TYR A 239 -17.81 -2.96 32.91
CA TYR A 239 -18.69 -3.94 32.27
C TYR A 239 -17.87 -4.88 31.38
N SER A 240 -18.33 -6.12 31.30
CA SER A 240 -17.74 -7.14 30.43
C SER A 240 -18.81 -7.95 29.72
N TYR A 241 -18.50 -8.40 28.51
CA TYR A 241 -19.32 -9.34 27.76
C TYR A 241 -18.45 -10.53 27.36
N LYS A 242 -18.90 -11.75 27.70
CA LYS A 242 -18.18 -13.00 27.43
C LYS A 242 -16.69 -12.97 27.87
N GLY A 243 -16.41 -12.32 29.00
CA GLY A 243 -15.07 -12.21 29.57
C GLY A 243 -14.18 -11.12 28.95
N LYS A 244 -14.66 -10.35 27.97
CA LYS A 244 -13.97 -9.17 27.42
C LYS A 244 -14.55 -7.90 28.05
N VAL A 245 -13.69 -6.98 28.47
CA VAL A 245 -14.11 -5.65 28.96
C VAL A 245 -14.72 -4.87 27.80
N VAL A 246 -15.80 -4.15 28.08
CA VAL A 246 -16.56 -3.35 27.11
C VAL A 246 -16.33 -1.87 27.38
N SER A 247 -16.02 -1.10 26.34
CA SER A 247 -15.93 0.36 26.40
C SER A 247 -17.30 0.99 26.65
N ASN A 248 -17.36 2.09 27.41
CA ASN A 248 -18.62 2.75 27.75
C ASN A 248 -19.42 3.24 26.52
N GLU A 249 -18.76 3.56 25.42
CA GLU A 249 -19.41 3.95 24.16
C GLU A 249 -20.20 2.82 23.49
N ASN A 250 -19.88 1.55 23.82
CA ASN A 250 -20.56 0.36 23.29
C ASN A 250 -21.55 -0.25 24.28
N LEU A 251 -21.76 0.42 25.43
CA LEU A 251 -22.79 0.06 26.40
C LEU A 251 -24.05 0.85 26.12
N TYR A 252 -25.18 0.16 26.12
CA TYR A 252 -26.50 0.77 25.94
C TYR A 252 -27.46 0.29 27.01
N VAL A 253 -28.49 1.09 27.27
CA VAL A 253 -29.59 0.81 28.17
C VAL A 253 -30.86 0.67 27.35
N ILE A 254 -31.40 -0.54 27.28
CA ILE A 254 -32.63 -0.83 26.56
C ILE A 254 -33.63 -1.43 27.56
N SER A 255 -34.80 -0.79 27.71
CA SER A 255 -35.81 -1.19 28.70
C SER A 255 -35.22 -1.40 30.11
N GLY A 256 -34.31 -0.49 30.52
CA GLY A 256 -33.66 -0.52 31.83
C GLY A 256 -32.51 -1.54 32.00
N GLN A 257 -32.17 -2.31 30.97
CA GLN A 257 -31.08 -3.28 31.02
C GLN A 257 -29.82 -2.73 30.36
N VAL A 258 -28.71 -2.69 31.11
CA VAL A 258 -27.38 -2.36 30.55
C VAL A 258 -26.84 -3.54 29.76
N GLY A 259 -26.46 -3.32 28.51
CA GLY A 259 -26.05 -4.37 27.59
C GLY A 259 -25.24 -3.86 26.40
N VAL A 260 -24.97 -4.78 25.49
CA VAL A 260 -24.20 -4.56 24.27
C VAL A 260 -24.93 -5.13 23.06
N PHE A 261 -24.75 -4.50 21.90
CA PHE A 261 -25.08 -5.13 20.63
C PHE A 261 -23.96 -6.06 20.18
N THR A 262 -24.31 -7.11 19.46
CA THR A 262 -23.36 -8.04 18.82
C THR A 262 -23.41 -7.93 17.31
N THR A 263 -22.29 -8.23 16.65
CA THR A 263 -22.16 -8.15 15.18
C THR A 263 -23.05 -9.14 14.45
N THR A 264 -23.41 -10.25 15.10
CA THR A 264 -24.21 -11.36 14.56
C THR A 264 -25.18 -11.88 15.63
N ALA A 265 -26.30 -12.47 15.19
CA ALA A 265 -27.29 -13.05 16.10
C ALA A 265 -26.65 -14.12 17.02
N ASN A 266 -26.81 -13.93 18.33
CA ASN A 266 -26.23 -14.71 19.42
C ASN A 266 -24.69 -14.78 19.38
N GLY A 267 -24.06 -13.80 18.73
CA GLY A 267 -22.61 -13.70 18.58
C GLY A 267 -21.90 -13.45 19.90
N ASN A 268 -20.58 -13.68 19.92
CA ASN A 268 -19.73 -13.41 21.08
C ASN A 268 -18.91 -12.12 20.92
N GLU A 269 -19.06 -11.42 19.80
CA GLU A 269 -18.33 -10.22 19.46
C GLU A 269 -19.22 -8.99 19.63
N VAL A 270 -18.75 -8.05 20.44
CA VAL A 270 -19.41 -6.75 20.65
C VAL A 270 -19.33 -5.97 19.35
N TYR A 271 -20.46 -5.43 18.91
CA TYR A 271 -20.51 -4.45 17.84
C TYR A 271 -20.04 -3.10 18.37
N THR A 272 -19.06 -2.50 17.69
CA THR A 272 -18.40 -1.24 18.12
C THR A 272 -18.67 -0.06 17.20
N GLY A 273 -19.56 -0.23 16.21
CA GLY A 273 -19.99 0.87 15.35
C GLY A 273 -21.21 1.60 15.91
N ASP A 274 -21.63 2.63 15.20
CA ASP A 274 -22.83 3.39 15.55
C ASP A 274 -24.09 2.51 15.46
N VAL A 275 -25.02 2.74 16.39
CA VAL A 275 -26.36 2.13 16.39
C VAL A 275 -27.36 3.22 16.05
N TYR A 276 -28.17 3.00 15.00
CA TYR A 276 -29.20 3.97 14.59
C TYR A 276 -30.60 3.49 14.97
N GLY A 277 -31.52 4.44 15.19
CA GLY A 277 -32.95 4.17 15.30
C GLY A 277 -33.64 4.21 13.95
N ARG A 278 -34.83 3.61 13.85
CA ARG A 278 -35.64 3.58 12.62
C ARG A 278 -35.90 4.95 12.01
N ASN A 279 -36.02 6.00 12.83
CA ASN A 279 -36.24 7.37 12.38
C ASN A 279 -34.94 8.15 12.13
N ASN A 280 -33.84 7.47 11.79
CA ASN A 280 -32.55 8.11 11.47
C ASN A 280 -31.87 8.83 12.64
N GLU A 281 -32.25 8.52 13.88
CA GLU A 281 -31.54 8.97 15.07
C GLU A 281 -30.31 8.10 15.36
N ILE A 282 -29.32 8.62 16.08
CA ILE A 282 -28.21 7.81 16.62
C ILE A 282 -28.49 7.47 18.08
N LEU A 283 -28.30 6.22 18.47
CA LEU A 283 -28.44 5.80 19.86
C LEU A 283 -27.16 6.15 20.61
N MET A 284 -27.30 6.94 21.67
CA MET A 284 -26.19 7.36 22.51
C MET A 284 -26.41 6.89 23.94
N THR A 285 -25.31 6.79 24.68
CA THR A 285 -25.34 6.53 26.12
C THR A 285 -24.72 7.69 26.87
N GLY A 286 -25.43 8.17 27.87
CA GLY A 286 -25.00 9.18 28.83
C GLY A 286 -24.97 8.60 30.23
N VAL A 287 -24.44 9.37 31.17
CA VAL A 287 -24.39 9.03 32.59
C VAL A 287 -25.12 10.13 33.36
N LYS A 288 -26.12 9.75 34.17
CA LYS A 288 -26.84 10.68 35.04
C LYS A 288 -25.95 11.13 36.20
N GLU A 289 -26.33 12.22 36.89
CA GLU A 289 -25.59 12.75 38.05
C GLU A 289 -25.34 11.72 39.16
N ASN A 290 -26.24 10.74 39.27
CA ASN A 290 -26.18 9.68 40.26
C ASN A 290 -25.29 8.49 39.84
N GLY A 291 -24.77 8.48 38.60
CA GLY A 291 -23.91 7.43 38.05
C GLY A 291 -24.64 6.38 37.20
N ASP A 292 -25.97 6.45 37.06
CA ASP A 292 -26.72 5.54 36.19
C ASP A 292 -26.44 5.79 34.71
N TYR A 293 -26.24 4.70 33.97
CA TYR A 293 -26.28 4.76 32.52
C TYR A 293 -27.72 5.00 32.03
N VAL A 294 -27.84 5.81 30.99
CA VAL A 294 -29.10 6.08 30.28
C VAL A 294 -28.80 6.15 28.80
N SER A 295 -29.55 5.40 27.99
CA SER A 295 -29.51 5.58 26.55
C SER A 295 -30.61 6.49 26.06
N TYR A 296 -30.31 7.24 25.02
CA TYR A 296 -31.16 8.27 24.46
C TYR A 296 -30.86 8.44 22.97
N TRP A 297 -31.83 8.98 22.23
CA TRP A 297 -31.63 9.35 20.84
C TRP A 297 -30.86 10.67 20.76
N GLY A 298 -29.70 10.65 20.11
CA GLY A 298 -28.75 11.75 20.08
C GLY A 298 -28.81 12.59 18.81
N ALA A 299 -28.54 13.88 18.97
CA ALA A 299 -28.15 14.81 17.91
C ALA A 299 -26.87 15.52 18.30
N GLU A 300 -26.10 15.93 17.30
CA GLU A 300 -24.94 16.76 17.52
C GLU A 300 -25.36 18.10 18.16
N VAL A 301 -24.61 18.51 19.18
CA VAL A 301 -24.71 19.80 19.84
C VAL A 301 -23.53 20.64 19.40
N VAL A 302 -23.79 21.55 18.48
CA VAL A 302 -22.80 22.49 17.97
C VAL A 302 -22.65 23.63 18.97
N ASP A 303 -21.55 23.58 19.72
CA ASP A 303 -21.07 24.64 20.59
C ASP A 303 -19.56 24.80 20.38
N PRO A 304 -19.12 25.79 19.59
CA PRO A 304 -17.70 26.02 19.31
C PRO A 304 -16.86 26.33 20.55
N ASN A 305 -17.49 26.70 21.67
CA ASN A 305 -16.83 27.00 22.93
C ASN A 305 -16.93 25.84 23.94
N ALA A 306 -17.53 24.72 23.57
CA ALA A 306 -17.64 23.56 24.44
C ALA A 306 -16.25 22.99 24.77
N THR A 307 -16.01 22.76 26.05
CA THR A 307 -14.86 21.96 26.48
C THR A 307 -15.17 20.47 26.25
N ILE A 308 -14.15 19.61 26.31
CA ILE A 308 -14.33 18.15 26.18
C ILE A 308 -15.04 17.51 27.41
N GLY A 309 -15.50 18.35 28.35
CA GLY A 309 -16.32 18.01 29.51
C GLY A 309 -15.91 16.72 30.23
N SER A 310 -16.85 15.79 30.32
CA SER A 310 -16.73 14.51 31.04
C SER A 310 -16.38 13.34 30.12
N MET A 311 -15.76 13.58 28.96
CA MET A 311 -15.30 12.51 28.08
C MET A 311 -14.34 11.57 28.84
N THR A 312 -14.56 10.26 28.73
CA THR A 312 -13.67 9.29 29.37
C THR A 312 -12.33 9.19 28.61
N VAL A 313 -11.25 8.85 29.32
CA VAL A 313 -9.94 8.59 28.69
C VAL A 313 -10.03 7.48 27.66
N SER A 314 -10.83 6.44 27.92
CA SER A 314 -11.04 5.33 26.97
C SER A 314 -11.66 5.82 25.66
N THR A 315 -12.68 6.68 25.75
CA THR A 315 -13.28 7.31 24.57
C THR A 315 -12.22 8.13 23.84
N LEU A 316 -11.48 9.03 24.50
CA LEU A 316 -10.44 9.80 23.82
C LEU A 316 -9.36 8.91 23.16
N GLN A 317 -8.94 7.85 23.84
CA GLN A 317 -7.94 6.90 23.33
C GLN A 317 -8.43 6.18 22.07
N GLY A 318 -9.71 5.82 21.98
CA GLY A 318 -10.30 5.23 20.78
C GLY A 318 -10.11 6.07 19.51
N LYS A 319 -9.99 7.40 19.64
CA LYS A 319 -9.64 8.27 18.50
C LYS A 319 -8.22 8.06 18.02
N PHE A 320 -7.28 7.99 18.96
CA PHE A 320 -5.89 7.76 18.65
C PHE A 320 -5.70 6.34 18.08
N ASP A 321 -6.47 5.37 18.56
CA ASP A 321 -6.46 4.01 18.03
C ASP A 321 -6.94 3.97 16.56
N GLU A 322 -7.96 4.74 16.17
CA GLU A 322 -8.37 4.85 14.76
C GLU A 322 -7.31 5.55 13.88
N VAL A 323 -6.66 6.58 14.42
CA VAL A 323 -5.54 7.26 13.74
C VAL A 323 -4.37 6.29 13.55
N ASP A 324 -4.00 5.56 14.60
CA ASP A 324 -2.93 4.55 14.56
C ASP A 324 -3.29 3.42 13.58
N SER A 325 -4.55 2.96 13.58
CA SER A 325 -5.04 1.98 12.60
C SER A 325 -4.95 2.52 11.16
N SER A 326 -5.30 3.78 10.94
CA SER A 326 -5.16 4.42 9.62
C SER A 326 -3.69 4.54 9.19
N ILE A 327 -2.78 4.83 10.11
CA ILE A 327 -1.34 4.84 9.86
C ILE A 327 -0.86 3.43 9.46
N GLU A 328 -1.29 2.39 10.17
CA GLU A 328 -0.97 1.00 9.81
C GLU A 328 -1.47 0.63 8.42
N LYS A 329 -2.74 0.98 8.08
CA LYS A 329 -3.32 0.75 6.75
C LYS A 329 -2.50 1.43 5.65
N ILE A 330 -2.03 2.66 5.88
CA ILE A 330 -1.18 3.38 4.92
C ILE A 330 0.19 2.69 4.79
N HIS A 331 0.78 2.20 5.88
CA HIS A 331 2.06 1.48 5.81
C HIS A 331 2.00 0.17 5.02
N LYS A 332 0.82 -0.43 4.87
CA LYS A 332 0.64 -1.58 3.97
C LYS A 332 0.85 -1.21 2.50
N ASP A 333 0.66 0.05 2.12
CA ASP A 333 0.83 0.56 0.76
C ASP A 333 2.26 0.98 0.43
N ASP A 334 3.14 1.11 1.43
CA ASP A 334 4.56 1.38 1.19
C ASP A 334 5.18 0.27 0.32
N ILE A 335 6.17 0.63 -0.49
CA ILE A 335 6.84 -0.32 -1.40
C ILE A 335 7.70 -1.29 -0.61
N LYS A 336 7.39 -2.57 -0.72
CA LYS A 336 8.18 -3.67 -0.17
C LYS A 336 9.41 -3.95 -1.02
N GLN A 337 9.19 -4.16 -2.32
CA GLN A 337 10.24 -4.64 -3.23
C GLN A 337 9.95 -4.31 -4.69
N ILE A 338 11.02 -4.32 -5.49
CA ILE A 338 10.96 -4.33 -6.94
C ILE A 338 10.85 -5.78 -7.41
N GLN A 339 9.81 -6.11 -8.18
CA GLN A 339 9.63 -7.40 -8.81
C GLN A 339 10.25 -7.39 -10.20
N VAL A 340 11.13 -8.35 -10.48
CA VAL A 340 11.73 -8.55 -11.80
C VAL A 340 11.36 -9.93 -12.29
N ALA A 341 10.75 -10.02 -13.48
CA ALA A 341 10.41 -11.28 -14.12
C ALA A 341 10.98 -11.33 -15.53
N SER A 342 11.49 -12.50 -15.95
CA SER A 342 11.97 -12.72 -17.31
C SER A 342 10.86 -13.22 -18.22
N ALA A 343 10.95 -12.88 -19.50
CA ALA A 343 10.10 -13.39 -20.57
C ALA A 343 10.95 -13.70 -21.81
N THR A 344 10.40 -14.44 -22.76
CA THR A 344 11.08 -14.66 -24.04
C THR A 344 11.29 -13.31 -24.74
N ASN A 345 12.56 -12.98 -25.04
CA ASN A 345 12.96 -11.69 -25.61
C ASN A 345 12.61 -10.48 -24.74
N GLY A 346 12.58 -10.61 -23.41
CA GLY A 346 12.22 -9.49 -22.55
C GLY A 346 12.05 -9.81 -21.07
N GLY A 347 11.23 -9.01 -20.41
CA GLY A 347 10.88 -9.17 -19.01
C GLY A 347 9.99 -8.03 -18.50
N THR A 348 9.73 -8.01 -17.21
CA THR A 348 8.96 -6.95 -16.56
C THR A 348 9.64 -6.46 -15.29
N ILE A 349 9.50 -5.17 -15.00
CA ILE A 349 9.86 -4.55 -13.72
C ILE A 349 8.58 -3.97 -13.11
N GLY A 350 8.15 -4.53 -11.98
CA GLY A 350 7.00 -4.06 -11.21
C GLY A 350 7.38 -3.68 -9.78
N LEU A 351 6.45 -3.07 -9.05
CA LEU A 351 6.61 -2.79 -7.62
C LEU A 351 5.51 -3.50 -6.85
N GLN A 352 5.85 -4.02 -5.67
CA GLN A 352 4.90 -4.62 -4.75
C GLN A 352 4.84 -3.85 -3.44
N THR A 353 3.66 -3.66 -2.90
CA THR A 353 3.47 -3.04 -1.59
C THR A 353 3.74 -4.03 -0.45
N ASN A 354 3.80 -3.53 0.79
CA ASN A 354 4.00 -4.32 2.00
C ASN A 354 2.86 -5.31 2.25
N GLY A 355 1.62 -4.90 2.04
CA GLY A 355 0.45 -5.67 2.44
C GLY A 355 0.44 -5.95 3.94
N GLU A 356 -0.04 -7.14 4.32
CA GLU A 356 -0.08 -7.58 5.72
C GLU A 356 1.31 -7.81 6.32
N PHE A 357 1.44 -7.67 7.63
CA PHE A 357 2.69 -7.92 8.37
C PHE A 357 2.67 -9.27 9.10
N ASN A 358 3.85 -9.84 9.30
CA ASN A 358 4.11 -10.98 10.18
C ASN A 358 4.24 -10.50 11.64
N GLU A 359 4.21 -11.44 12.60
CA GLU A 359 4.34 -11.11 14.03
C GLU A 359 5.69 -10.48 14.40
N ASP A 360 6.71 -10.67 13.57
CA ASP A 360 8.04 -10.07 13.71
C ASP A 360 8.15 -8.68 13.05
N GLY A 361 7.04 -8.17 12.48
CA GLY A 361 6.98 -6.89 11.78
C GLY A 361 7.45 -6.93 10.32
N THR A 362 7.77 -8.11 9.76
CA THR A 362 8.15 -8.23 8.35
C THR A 362 6.94 -8.24 7.42
N ALA A 363 7.01 -7.53 6.29
CA ALA A 363 5.92 -7.44 5.32
C ALA A 363 5.75 -8.74 4.51
N LYS A 364 4.52 -9.25 4.41
CA LYS A 364 4.18 -10.47 3.64
C LYS A 364 4.16 -10.21 2.13
N GLY A 365 3.93 -8.97 1.71
CA GLY A 365 3.72 -8.58 0.33
C GLY A 365 2.23 -8.39 0.05
N GLY A 366 1.90 -7.27 -0.56
CA GLY A 366 0.55 -6.86 -0.89
C GLY A 366 0.28 -6.80 -2.39
N ALA A 367 -0.61 -5.88 -2.76
CA ALA A 367 -0.96 -5.59 -4.13
C ALA A 367 0.24 -5.12 -4.98
N ASN A 368 0.20 -5.42 -6.27
CA ASN A 368 1.15 -4.88 -7.22
C ASN A 368 0.73 -3.45 -7.61
N VAL A 369 1.70 -2.55 -7.67
CA VAL A 369 1.47 -1.16 -8.10
C VAL A 369 1.18 -1.15 -9.61
N PRO A 370 0.11 -0.47 -10.06
CA PRO A 370 -0.19 -0.30 -11.47
C PRO A 370 0.96 0.38 -12.24
N GLY A 371 1.08 0.06 -13.53
CA GLY A 371 2.12 0.65 -14.39
C GLY A 371 3.42 -0.13 -14.46
N THR A 372 3.36 -1.46 -14.32
CA THR A 372 4.49 -2.37 -14.56
C THR A 372 5.19 -2.04 -15.88
N ILE A 373 6.51 -1.90 -15.83
CA ILE A 373 7.34 -1.64 -17.01
C ILE A 373 7.60 -2.97 -17.70
N THR A 374 7.22 -3.07 -18.96
CA THR A 374 7.55 -4.19 -19.85
C THR A 374 8.80 -3.84 -20.63
N ILE A 375 9.74 -4.77 -20.68
CA ILE A 375 11.00 -4.68 -21.42
C ILE A 375 10.94 -5.69 -22.54
N THR A 376 11.16 -5.26 -23.78
CA THR A 376 11.19 -6.15 -24.95
C THR A 376 12.41 -5.87 -25.82
N SER A 377 13.06 -6.92 -26.30
CA SER A 377 14.04 -6.84 -27.37
C SER A 377 13.32 -6.83 -28.71
N GLU A 378 13.65 -5.86 -29.54
CA GLU A 378 13.14 -5.66 -30.90
C GLU A 378 14.32 -5.62 -31.88
N GLY A 379 14.08 -5.90 -33.17
CA GLY A 379 15.12 -5.83 -34.21
C GLY A 379 16.09 -7.02 -34.23
N GLY A 380 17.25 -6.85 -34.85
CA GLY A 380 18.24 -7.91 -35.08
C GLY A 380 17.91 -8.85 -36.24
N THR A 381 16.93 -8.49 -37.07
CA THR A 381 16.51 -9.21 -38.29
C THR A 381 16.20 -8.21 -39.39
N GLY A 382 16.27 -8.63 -40.66
CA GLY A 382 15.90 -7.77 -41.79
C GLY A 382 16.85 -6.58 -42.04
N GLY A 383 18.04 -6.57 -41.45
CA GLY A 383 18.99 -5.46 -41.53
C GLY A 383 18.93 -4.46 -40.35
N ASP A 384 17.87 -4.52 -39.53
CA ASP A 384 17.71 -3.60 -38.41
C ASP A 384 18.53 -4.03 -37.18
N ASP A 385 19.15 -3.06 -36.52
CA ASP A 385 19.84 -3.25 -35.25
C ASP A 385 18.89 -3.72 -34.14
N VAL A 386 19.47 -4.39 -33.14
CA VAL A 386 18.78 -4.76 -31.90
C VAL A 386 18.51 -3.49 -31.10
N ARG A 387 17.31 -3.45 -30.54
CA ARG A 387 16.81 -2.38 -29.71
C ARG A 387 16.14 -2.96 -28.48
N ILE A 388 16.21 -2.24 -27.35
CA ILE A 388 15.51 -2.60 -26.12
C ILE A 388 14.46 -1.54 -25.85
N LYS A 389 13.20 -1.94 -25.91
CA LYS A 389 12.05 -1.07 -25.63
C LYS A 389 11.61 -1.24 -24.19
N PHE A 390 11.38 -0.12 -23.52
CA PHE A 390 10.78 -0.02 -22.19
C PHE A 390 9.41 0.64 -22.35
N ALA A 391 8.35 -0.01 -21.89
CA ALA A 391 7.00 0.46 -22.09
C ALA A 391 6.09 0.21 -20.88
N ASN A 392 5.13 1.09 -20.68
CA ASN A 392 3.95 0.86 -19.84
C ASN A 392 2.71 1.41 -20.56
N GLU A 393 1.56 1.45 -19.89
CA GLU A 393 0.30 1.93 -20.46
C GLU A 393 0.30 3.42 -20.87
N LYS A 394 1.24 4.22 -20.33
CA LYS A 394 1.30 5.67 -20.55
C LYS A 394 2.33 6.08 -21.61
N GLY A 395 3.26 5.22 -21.98
CA GLY A 395 4.26 5.53 -22.98
C GLY A 395 5.38 4.50 -23.08
N SER A 396 6.32 4.77 -23.99
CA SER A 396 7.49 3.93 -24.20
C SER A 396 8.68 4.73 -24.70
N PHE A 397 9.89 4.22 -24.45
CA PHE A 397 11.11 4.65 -25.10
C PHE A 397 11.95 3.42 -25.49
N THR A 398 12.89 3.63 -26.40
CA THR A 398 13.74 2.57 -26.94
C THR A 398 15.20 2.97 -26.84
N VAL A 399 16.05 2.00 -26.53
CA VAL A 399 17.50 2.15 -26.44
C VAL A 399 18.15 1.27 -27.50
N ASP A 400 19.05 1.82 -28.29
CA ASP A 400 19.80 1.07 -29.31
C ASP A 400 20.82 0.14 -28.64
N ALA A 401 20.80 -1.14 -29.01
CA ALA A 401 21.68 -2.19 -28.48
C ALA A 401 22.68 -2.72 -29.54
N GLY A 402 22.72 -2.08 -30.71
CA GLY A 402 23.65 -2.39 -31.81
C GLY A 402 23.24 -3.63 -32.62
N SER A 403 24.12 -4.07 -33.51
CA SER A 403 23.81 -5.15 -34.46
C SER A 403 23.87 -6.54 -33.82
N LYS A 404 22.94 -7.42 -34.20
CA LYS A 404 23.01 -8.85 -33.86
C LYS A 404 23.98 -9.55 -34.80
N VAL A 405 25.09 -10.06 -34.27
CA VAL A 405 26.09 -10.82 -35.03
C VAL A 405 25.99 -12.30 -34.69
N VAL A 406 25.82 -13.15 -35.70
CA VAL A 406 25.77 -14.60 -35.57
C VAL A 406 26.89 -15.20 -36.43
N ALA A 407 27.78 -15.97 -35.82
CA ALA A 407 28.77 -16.78 -36.53
C ALA A 407 28.08 -18.04 -37.07
N ASN A 408 28.14 -18.25 -38.39
CA ASN A 408 27.66 -19.47 -39.01
C ASN A 408 28.88 -20.34 -39.32
N ASN A 409 29.14 -21.30 -38.45
CA ASN A 409 30.24 -22.22 -38.59
C ASN A 409 29.87 -23.34 -39.58
N GLY A 410 30.87 -23.85 -40.30
CA GLY A 410 30.70 -25.00 -41.19
C GLY A 410 30.34 -26.28 -40.43
N ALA A 411 30.03 -27.35 -41.17
CA ALA A 411 29.56 -28.63 -40.62
C ALA A 411 30.49 -29.26 -39.56
N GLY A 412 31.78 -28.86 -39.51
CA GLY A 412 32.76 -29.29 -38.51
C GLY A 412 32.88 -28.40 -37.26
N GLY A 413 32.16 -27.28 -37.18
CA GLY A 413 32.09 -26.41 -36.00
C GLY A 413 33.32 -25.54 -35.70
N THR A 414 34.47 -25.78 -36.33
CA THR A 414 35.72 -25.03 -36.09
C THR A 414 35.95 -23.88 -37.07
N ASP A 415 35.43 -23.99 -38.29
CA ASP A 415 35.69 -23.04 -39.37
C ASP A 415 34.50 -22.08 -39.50
N LEU A 416 34.77 -20.77 -39.42
CA LEU A 416 33.78 -19.73 -39.69
C LEU A 416 33.58 -19.59 -41.20
N GLU A 417 32.41 -19.97 -41.72
CA GLU A 417 32.10 -19.87 -43.15
C GLU A 417 31.45 -18.52 -43.50
N SER A 418 30.54 -18.06 -42.65
CA SER A 418 29.87 -16.77 -42.82
C SER A 418 29.52 -16.12 -41.49
N ILE A 419 29.27 -14.83 -41.54
CA ILE A 419 28.75 -14.04 -40.42
C ILE A 419 27.41 -13.46 -40.84
N SER A 420 26.38 -13.62 -40.02
CA SER A 420 25.10 -12.93 -40.20
C SER A 420 25.06 -11.68 -39.32
N VAL A 421 24.91 -10.50 -39.91
CA VAL A 421 24.71 -9.23 -39.19
C VAL A 421 23.27 -8.77 -39.42
N ASN A 422 22.49 -8.63 -38.36
CA ASN A 422 21.06 -8.30 -38.40
C ASN A 422 20.25 -9.20 -39.36
N GLY A 423 20.63 -10.48 -39.45
CA GLY A 423 20.02 -11.46 -40.35
C GLY A 423 20.50 -11.43 -41.80
N GLN A 424 21.39 -10.51 -42.18
CA GLN A 424 22.05 -10.51 -43.49
C GLN A 424 23.35 -11.31 -43.43
N THR A 425 23.49 -12.34 -44.27
CA THR A 425 24.67 -13.22 -44.28
C THR A 425 25.77 -12.71 -45.20
N PHE A 426 26.99 -12.65 -44.66
CA PHE A 426 28.22 -12.26 -45.34
C PHE A 426 29.19 -13.44 -45.33
N ASN A 427 29.62 -13.88 -46.51
CA ASN A 427 30.61 -14.95 -46.62
C ASN A 427 31.98 -14.44 -46.17
N VAL A 428 32.71 -15.26 -45.40
CA VAL A 428 34.10 -14.96 -45.07
C VAL A 428 34.96 -15.26 -46.30
N VAL A 429 35.35 -14.21 -47.02
CA VAL A 429 36.18 -14.30 -48.22
C VAL A 429 37.66 -14.42 -47.81
N GLY A 430 38.07 -15.55 -47.23
CA GLY A 430 39.49 -15.78 -46.98
C GLY A 430 39.82 -16.86 -45.98
N GLY A 431 40.04 -18.09 -46.47
CA GLY A 431 40.94 -19.01 -45.78
C GLY A 431 42.39 -18.56 -45.94
N ALA A 432 43.30 -19.06 -45.08
CA ALA A 432 44.73 -18.79 -45.20
C ALA A 432 45.24 -19.07 -46.62
N ILE A 433 46.09 -18.19 -47.14
CA ILE A 433 46.77 -18.40 -48.42
C ILE A 433 48.05 -19.18 -48.13
N ALA A 434 48.12 -20.42 -48.61
CA ALA A 434 49.31 -21.24 -48.56
C ALA A 434 49.94 -21.34 -49.96
N GLY A 435 51.26 -21.22 -50.02
CA GLY A 435 52.04 -21.44 -51.23
C GLY A 435 52.94 -22.66 -51.05
N GLN A 436 52.99 -23.53 -52.05
CA GLN A 436 53.92 -24.67 -52.08
C GLN A 436 54.50 -24.86 -53.48
N ILE A 437 55.70 -25.43 -53.54
CA ILE A 437 56.32 -25.90 -54.78
C ILE A 437 56.29 -27.43 -54.73
N ASP A 438 55.69 -28.08 -55.71
CA ASP A 438 55.68 -29.55 -55.75
C ASP A 438 56.99 -30.13 -56.33
N SER A 439 57.11 -31.45 -56.34
CA SER A 439 58.29 -32.17 -56.84
C SER A 439 58.58 -31.96 -58.33
N GLU A 440 57.61 -31.42 -59.06
CA GLU A 440 57.73 -31.06 -60.48
C GLU A 440 57.94 -29.55 -60.65
N GLY A 441 58.20 -28.80 -59.57
CA GLY A 441 58.50 -27.38 -59.63
C GLY A 441 57.29 -26.49 -59.89
N ASN A 442 56.06 -27.03 -59.87
CA ASN A 442 54.87 -26.22 -60.02
C ASN A 442 54.64 -25.39 -58.75
N VAL A 443 54.57 -24.06 -58.91
CA VAL A 443 54.19 -23.14 -57.84
C VAL A 443 52.67 -23.17 -57.72
N LYS A 444 52.18 -23.72 -56.62
CA LYS A 444 50.75 -23.86 -56.32
C LYS A 444 50.35 -22.91 -55.20
N ILE A 445 49.25 -22.18 -55.41
CA ILE A 445 48.62 -21.35 -54.39
C ILE A 445 47.27 -21.95 -54.03
N GLN A 446 46.98 -22.07 -52.74
CA GLN A 446 45.72 -22.54 -52.20
C GLN A 446 45.15 -21.50 -51.23
N GLN A 447 43.85 -21.21 -51.34
CA GLN A 447 43.12 -20.35 -50.39
C GLN A 447 42.11 -21.21 -49.62
N GLY A 448 42.34 -21.43 -48.33
CA GLY A 448 41.51 -22.31 -47.50
C GLY A 448 41.45 -23.74 -48.06
N ASN A 449 40.26 -24.34 -48.09
CA ASN A 449 40.05 -25.71 -48.59
C ASN A 449 39.79 -25.81 -50.10
N LYS A 450 39.97 -24.71 -50.87
CA LYS A 450 39.81 -24.76 -52.33
C LYS A 450 40.93 -25.58 -52.97
N ALA A 451 40.70 -26.15 -54.15
CA ALA A 451 41.77 -26.86 -54.88
C ALA A 451 42.96 -25.92 -55.16
N PRO A 452 44.22 -26.36 -54.95
CA PRO A 452 45.39 -25.56 -55.29
C PRO A 452 45.44 -25.23 -56.79
N VAL A 453 45.78 -23.99 -57.12
CA VAL A 453 45.92 -23.50 -58.49
C VAL A 453 47.40 -23.34 -58.82
N THR A 454 47.86 -23.91 -59.93
CA THR A 454 49.23 -23.72 -60.45
C THR A 454 49.34 -22.35 -61.11
N ILE A 455 50.26 -21.52 -60.63
CA ILE A 455 50.47 -20.15 -61.14
C ILE A 455 51.77 -19.98 -61.93
N GLY A 456 52.66 -20.97 -61.89
CA GLY A 456 53.95 -20.92 -62.58
C GLY A 456 54.80 -22.15 -62.31
N LYS A 457 55.98 -22.21 -62.93
CA LYS A 457 56.96 -23.28 -62.74
C LYS A 457 58.32 -22.67 -62.40
N VAL A 458 58.96 -23.16 -61.34
CA VAL A 458 60.36 -22.85 -61.06
C VAL A 458 61.27 -23.87 -61.74
N SER A 459 62.48 -23.46 -62.10
CA SER A 459 63.54 -24.34 -62.58
C SER A 459 64.80 -24.06 -61.80
N ASP A 460 65.39 -25.10 -61.21
CA ASP A 460 66.62 -25.01 -60.44
C ASP A 460 67.67 -25.91 -61.08
N TRP A 461 68.53 -25.30 -61.90
CA TRP A 461 69.55 -26.01 -62.66
C TRP A 461 70.84 -26.12 -61.87
N ASN A 462 71.16 -27.33 -61.45
CA ASN A 462 72.37 -27.65 -60.71
C ASN A 462 73.43 -28.25 -61.63
N VAL A 463 74.69 -27.81 -61.52
CA VAL A 463 75.82 -28.43 -62.23
C VAL A 463 76.18 -29.75 -61.50
N LYS A 464 76.13 -30.87 -62.22
CA LYS A 464 76.45 -32.20 -61.66
C LYS A 464 77.88 -32.63 -61.95
N SER A 465 78.39 -32.28 -63.12
CA SER A 465 79.76 -32.59 -63.51
C SER A 465 80.24 -31.62 -64.59
N GLY A 466 81.56 -31.50 -64.73
CA GLY A 466 82.20 -30.74 -65.78
C GLY A 466 83.35 -31.54 -66.38
N GLN A 467 83.49 -31.49 -67.71
CA GLN A 467 84.59 -32.12 -68.43
C GLN A 467 85.21 -31.12 -69.40
N ILE A 468 86.54 -31.11 -69.47
CA ILE A 468 87.31 -30.29 -70.41
C ILE A 468 87.81 -31.22 -71.51
N ASN A 469 87.52 -30.88 -72.77
CA ASN A 469 88.05 -31.57 -73.94
C ASN A 469 88.59 -30.53 -74.93
N GLY A 470 89.92 -30.49 -75.10
CA GLY A 470 90.60 -29.39 -75.79
C GLY A 470 90.30 -28.03 -75.12
N SER A 471 89.90 -27.03 -75.91
CA SER A 471 89.53 -25.69 -75.43
C SER A 471 88.05 -25.55 -75.04
N THR A 472 87.31 -26.65 -74.86
CA THR A 472 85.87 -26.61 -74.55
C THR A 472 85.59 -27.22 -73.18
N LEU A 473 84.97 -26.45 -72.28
CA LEU A 473 84.39 -26.94 -71.03
C LEU A 473 82.92 -27.28 -71.26
N THR A 474 82.55 -28.54 -71.04
CA THR A 474 81.16 -28.99 -71.06
C THR A 474 80.69 -29.25 -69.63
N LEU A 475 79.70 -28.49 -69.19
CA LEU A 475 79.02 -28.68 -67.90
C LEU A 475 77.75 -29.48 -68.12
N THR A 476 77.63 -30.61 -67.43
CA THR A 476 76.37 -31.36 -67.35
C THR A 476 75.55 -30.77 -66.21
N THR A 477 74.36 -30.29 -66.54
CA THR A 477 73.41 -29.68 -65.62
C THR A 477 72.17 -30.55 -65.48
N GLU A 478 71.51 -30.47 -64.34
CA GLU A 478 70.28 -31.21 -64.06
C GLU A 478 69.30 -30.30 -63.32
N ASN A 479 68.04 -30.30 -63.75
CA ASN A 479 66.97 -29.57 -63.06
C ASN A 479 66.47 -30.36 -61.85
N ALA A 480 66.51 -29.75 -60.66
CA ALA A 480 66.10 -30.38 -59.40
C ALA A 480 64.59 -30.67 -59.30
N TYR A 481 63.76 -30.12 -60.21
CA TYR A 481 62.30 -30.11 -60.09
C TYR A 481 61.55 -30.64 -61.33
N ASP A 482 62.05 -31.66 -62.04
CA ASP A 482 61.36 -32.15 -63.27
C ASP A 482 60.95 -33.64 -63.23
N GLY A 483 60.94 -34.27 -62.04
CA GLY A 483 60.45 -35.65 -61.81
C GLY A 483 61.23 -36.78 -62.51
N ASN A 484 62.02 -36.43 -63.51
CA ASN A 484 62.89 -37.28 -64.31
C ASN A 484 64.07 -36.38 -64.72
N PRO A 485 65.33 -36.65 -64.29
CA PRO A 485 66.48 -35.78 -64.48
C PRO A 485 66.59 -35.23 -65.90
N LYS A 486 66.08 -34.02 -66.14
CA LYS A 486 66.24 -33.38 -67.44
C LYS A 486 67.66 -32.83 -67.46
N THR A 487 68.56 -33.59 -68.07
CA THR A 487 69.95 -33.21 -68.17
C THR A 487 70.13 -32.22 -69.32
N GLY A 488 70.77 -31.10 -69.03
CA GLY A 488 71.16 -30.09 -70.01
C GLY A 488 72.67 -30.03 -70.10
N THR A 489 73.20 -29.55 -71.23
CA THR A 489 74.62 -29.27 -71.37
C THR A 489 74.84 -27.78 -71.60
N VAL A 490 75.81 -27.21 -70.90
CA VAL A 490 76.30 -25.86 -71.16
C VAL A 490 77.74 -26.00 -71.63
N THR A 491 78.01 -25.60 -72.87
CA THR A 491 79.35 -25.59 -73.46
C THR A 491 79.92 -24.19 -73.42
N ILE A 492 81.16 -24.09 -72.96
CA ILE A 492 81.96 -22.87 -72.98
C ILE A 492 83.16 -23.14 -73.87
N GLU A 493 83.23 -22.46 -75.00
CA GLU A 493 84.32 -22.57 -75.97
C GLU A 493 85.42 -21.55 -75.67
N GLY A 494 86.67 -21.87 -76.04
CA GLY A 494 87.81 -20.96 -75.90
C GLY A 494 88.43 -20.92 -74.49
N VAL A 495 88.29 -21.98 -73.70
CA VAL A 495 88.93 -22.10 -72.39
C VAL A 495 90.44 -22.18 -72.57
N ALA A 496 91.16 -21.14 -72.15
CA ALA A 496 92.55 -20.88 -72.53
C ALA A 496 93.62 -21.71 -71.79
N SER A 497 93.24 -22.55 -70.83
CA SER A 497 94.20 -23.40 -70.10
C SER A 497 93.61 -24.77 -69.78
N THR A 498 94.29 -25.82 -70.22
CA THR A 498 93.96 -27.23 -69.96
C THR A 498 94.89 -27.89 -68.93
N ASN A 499 95.88 -27.15 -68.41
CA ASN A 499 96.89 -27.65 -67.48
C ASN A 499 96.89 -26.82 -66.20
N TYR A 500 97.06 -27.50 -65.06
CA TYR A 500 97.37 -26.88 -63.78
C TYR A 500 98.66 -26.05 -63.94
N VAL A 501 98.61 -24.74 -63.69
CA VAL A 501 99.80 -23.90 -63.75
C VAL A 501 100.65 -24.22 -62.52
N ASP A 502 101.61 -25.14 -62.64
CA ASP A 502 102.69 -25.22 -61.66
C ASP A 502 103.69 -24.08 -61.94
N GLY A 503 104.25 -23.50 -60.87
CA GLY A 503 104.93 -22.20 -60.89
C GLY A 503 106.28 -22.15 -61.59
N LYS A 504 106.58 -23.02 -62.58
CA LYS A 504 107.89 -23.04 -63.25
C LYS A 504 107.93 -22.64 -64.72
N ASP A 505 106.80 -22.52 -65.42
CA ASP A 505 106.82 -22.16 -66.84
C ASP A 505 105.90 -20.97 -67.15
N ALA A 506 106.41 -19.75 -66.96
CA ALA A 506 106.11 -18.60 -67.82
C ALA A 506 106.93 -17.37 -67.41
N LEU A 507 107.78 -16.91 -68.34
CA LEU A 507 108.04 -15.50 -68.73
C LEU A 507 109.52 -15.22 -69.01
N ASN A 508 110.00 -15.75 -70.13
CA ASN A 508 110.90 -14.98 -70.99
C ASN A 508 110.13 -14.62 -72.25
N VAL A 509 109.46 -13.47 -72.19
CA VAL A 509 108.91 -12.79 -73.36
C VAL A 509 109.97 -11.80 -73.83
N LYS A 510 110.41 -11.95 -75.09
CA LYS A 510 111.10 -10.89 -75.83
C LYS A 510 110.09 -9.90 -76.37
#